data_AF-A0A0C2B5G2-F1
#
_entry.id   AF-A0A0C2B5G2-F1
#
_cell.length_a   1.000
_cell.length_b   1.000
_cell.length_c   1.000
_cell.angle_alpha   90.00
_cell.angle_beta   90.00
_cell.angle_gamma   90.00
#
_symmetry.space_group_name_H-M   'P 1'
#
loop_
_entity.id
_entity.type
_entity.pdbx_description
1 polymer ?
#
loop_
_entity_poly.entity_id
_entity_poly.type
_entity_poly.pdbx_seq_one_letter_code
_entity_poly.pdbx_strand_id
1 'polypeptide(L)'
;MNDTALIERIDALLVGGYIGKEKAAAAQAAVPVAESRILSWLRDMAEAREWARFGRFAAIGIHLHPVGLAPILLSVLALRVRGVNTEDLVGMLGELRSPEAVGPLARLLGERHGQDPDSPGSQSLSLSAACVRAMGEIGTPAAERELREIVSGDWPQELKEYAADELDSFGGPDDGGTGASGHGQSTTA
;
A
#
# COMPACT_ATOMS: atom_id res chain seq x y z
N MET A 1 3.61 -18.01 26.74
CA MET A 1 2.74 -16.82 26.83
C MET A 1 1.67 -17.02 25.76
N ASN A 2 0.38 -16.97 26.11
CA ASN A 2 -0.70 -17.21 25.14
C ASN A 2 -0.81 -16.02 24.18
N ASP A 3 -1.13 -16.25 22.91
CA ASP A 3 -1.15 -15.24 21.84
C ASP A 3 -2.06 -14.06 22.18
N THR A 4 -3.18 -14.32 22.87
CA THR A 4 -4.06 -13.27 23.39
C THR A 4 -3.31 -12.23 24.23
N ALA A 5 -2.46 -12.65 25.17
CA ALA A 5 -1.75 -11.71 26.05
C ALA A 5 -0.68 -10.89 25.29
N LEU A 6 -0.13 -11.45 24.21
CA LEU A 6 0.83 -10.75 23.35
C LEU A 6 0.12 -9.72 22.48
N ILE A 7 -1.01 -10.09 21.88
CA ILE A 7 -1.87 -9.21 21.09
C ILE A 7 -2.36 -8.05 21.95
N GLU A 8 -2.89 -8.30 23.16
CA GLU A 8 -3.35 -7.23 24.07
C GLU A 8 -2.22 -6.26 24.42
N ARG A 9 -1.00 -6.77 24.62
CA ARG A 9 0.17 -5.94 24.92
C ARG A 9 0.55 -5.03 23.76
N ILE A 10 0.49 -5.53 22.53
CA ILE A 10 0.72 -4.69 21.34
C ILE A 10 -0.42 -3.68 21.21
N ASP A 11 -1.68 -4.12 21.29
CA ASP A 11 -2.85 -3.27 21.06
C ASP A 11 -2.90 -2.07 22.02
N ALA A 12 -2.50 -2.27 23.28
CA ALA A 12 -2.36 -1.19 24.26
C ALA A 12 -1.37 -0.09 23.83
N LEU A 13 -0.35 -0.42 23.04
CA LEU A 13 0.62 0.54 22.48
C LEU A 13 0.09 1.25 21.22
N LEU A 14 -0.94 0.68 20.58
CA LEU A 14 -1.49 1.20 19.34
C LEU A 14 -2.65 2.19 19.54
N VAL A 15 -3.11 2.37 20.78
CA VAL A 15 -4.22 3.28 21.10
C VAL A 15 -3.84 4.73 20.79
N GLY A 16 -4.67 5.38 19.97
CA GLY A 16 -4.64 6.83 19.71
C GLY A 16 -3.54 7.31 18.76
N GLY A 17 -3.91 8.05 17.73
CA GLY A 17 -2.95 8.66 16.78
C GLY A 17 -2.39 7.70 15.73
N TYR A 18 -1.60 8.27 14.81
CA TYR A 18 -1.02 7.56 13.65
C TYR A 18 -0.10 6.40 14.08
N ILE A 19 -0.18 5.30 13.34
CA ILE A 19 0.68 4.11 13.51
C ILE A 19 1.78 4.18 12.47
N GLY A 20 2.92 4.75 12.87
CA GLY A 20 4.13 4.83 12.06
C GLY A 20 5.25 3.94 12.58
N LYS A 21 6.44 4.07 11.96
CA LYS A 21 7.66 3.31 12.29
C LYS A 21 8.00 3.30 13.78
N GLU A 22 7.80 4.41 14.49
CA GLU A 22 8.09 4.51 15.93
C GLU A 22 7.21 3.55 16.75
N LYS A 23 5.90 3.51 16.49
CA LYS A 23 4.99 2.58 17.16
C LYS A 23 5.26 1.13 16.79
N ALA A 24 5.63 0.87 15.54
CA ALA A 24 6.05 -0.47 15.11
C ALA A 24 7.31 -0.93 15.85
N ALA A 25 8.32 -0.05 15.98
CA ALA A 25 9.52 -0.34 16.74
C ALA A 25 9.22 -0.59 18.23
N ALA A 26 8.33 0.22 18.83
CA ALA A 26 7.90 0.02 20.22
C ALA A 26 7.15 -1.30 20.42
N ALA A 27 6.26 -1.66 19.49
CA ALA A 27 5.55 -2.94 19.51
C ALA A 27 6.52 -4.13 19.38
N GLN A 28 7.48 -4.07 18.45
CA GLN A 28 8.49 -5.10 18.25
C GLN A 28 9.43 -5.23 19.46
N ALA A 29 9.84 -4.12 20.07
CA ALA A 29 10.65 -4.15 21.29
C ALA A 29 9.87 -4.76 22.48
N ALA A 30 8.58 -4.45 22.59
CA ALA A 30 7.72 -4.98 23.66
C ALA A 30 7.36 -6.45 23.46
N VAL A 31 7.22 -6.89 22.20
CA VAL A 31 6.83 -8.25 21.80
C VAL A 31 7.68 -8.69 20.59
N PRO A 32 8.92 -9.17 20.80
CA PRO A 32 9.83 -9.53 19.70
C PRO A 32 9.33 -10.65 18.78
N VAL A 33 8.45 -11.52 19.29
CA VAL A 33 7.84 -12.59 18.49
C VAL A 33 6.83 -12.07 17.46
N ALA A 34 6.45 -10.79 17.52
CA ALA A 34 5.45 -10.18 16.64
C ALA A 34 5.83 -10.30 15.16
N GLU A 35 7.08 -10.03 14.80
CA GLU A 35 7.60 -10.19 13.42
C GLU A 35 7.26 -11.57 12.82
N SER A 36 7.43 -12.64 13.60
CA SER A 36 7.16 -14.02 13.17
C SER A 36 5.69 -14.44 13.25
N ARG A 37 4.84 -13.69 13.98
CA ARG A 37 3.46 -14.07 14.34
C ARG A 37 2.40 -13.14 13.76
N ILE A 38 2.78 -11.97 13.27
CA ILE A 38 1.84 -10.94 12.80
C ILE A 38 0.92 -11.47 11.70
N LEU A 39 1.43 -12.31 10.80
CA LEU A 39 0.62 -12.92 9.74
C LEU A 39 -0.42 -13.91 10.26
N SER A 40 -0.12 -14.70 11.30
CA SER A 40 -1.12 -15.59 11.89
C SER A 40 -2.18 -14.76 12.63
N TRP A 41 -1.76 -13.77 13.42
CA TRP A 41 -2.70 -12.91 14.14
C TRP A 41 -3.63 -12.13 13.21
N LEU A 42 -3.14 -11.63 12.08
CA LEU A 42 -3.98 -10.95 11.09
C LEU A 42 -5.03 -11.89 10.48
N ARG A 43 -4.68 -13.16 10.24
CA ARG A 43 -5.65 -14.16 9.75
C ARG A 43 -6.71 -14.46 10.80
N ASP A 44 -6.30 -14.67 12.06
CA ASP A 44 -7.21 -14.93 13.17
C ASP A 44 -8.16 -13.74 13.40
N MET A 45 -7.66 -12.50 13.34
CA MET A 45 -8.47 -11.28 13.44
C MET A 45 -9.44 -11.15 12.26
N ALA A 46 -9.02 -11.52 11.05
CA ALA A 46 -9.89 -11.49 9.88
C ALA A 46 -11.02 -12.55 9.99
N GLU A 47 -10.70 -13.74 10.49
CA GLU A 47 -11.69 -14.80 10.75
C GLU A 47 -12.68 -14.40 11.85
N ALA A 48 -12.18 -13.81 12.93
CA ALA A 48 -12.98 -13.28 14.03
C ALA A 48 -13.72 -11.98 13.69
N ARG A 49 -13.48 -11.41 12.50
CA ARG A 49 -14.06 -10.13 12.01
C ARG A 49 -13.75 -8.93 12.91
N GLU A 50 -12.57 -8.93 13.53
CA GLU A 50 -12.07 -7.86 14.39
C GLU A 50 -11.46 -6.70 13.58
N TRP A 51 -12.25 -6.10 12.68
CA TRP A 51 -11.77 -5.18 11.64
C TRP A 51 -10.98 -3.96 12.12
N ALA A 52 -11.45 -3.32 13.20
CA ALA A 52 -10.74 -2.17 13.75
C ALA A 52 -9.35 -2.56 14.29
N ARG A 53 -9.24 -3.76 14.86
CA ARG A 53 -7.97 -4.31 15.38
C ARG A 53 -7.07 -4.78 14.25
N PHE A 54 -7.66 -5.47 13.26
CA PHE A 54 -6.99 -5.87 12.03
C PHE A 54 -6.28 -4.69 11.37
N GLY A 55 -6.97 -3.56 11.17
CA GLY A 55 -6.37 -2.37 10.54
C GLY A 55 -5.14 -1.85 11.29
N ARG A 56 -5.19 -1.80 12.63
CA ARG A 56 -4.05 -1.37 13.45
C ARG A 56 -2.86 -2.33 13.35
N PHE A 57 -3.13 -3.63 13.40
CA PHE A 57 -2.08 -4.66 13.29
C PHE A 57 -1.50 -4.74 11.88
N ALA A 58 -2.31 -4.49 10.85
CA ALA A 58 -1.86 -4.42 9.47
C ALA A 58 -0.87 -3.26 9.29
N ALA A 59 -1.18 -2.07 9.84
CA ALA A 59 -0.29 -0.91 9.83
C ALA A 59 1.07 -1.19 10.50
N ILE A 60 1.09 -1.95 11.60
CA ILE A 60 2.35 -2.43 12.20
C ILE A 60 3.05 -3.41 11.25
N GLY A 61 2.30 -4.36 10.69
CA GLY A 61 2.81 -5.34 9.73
C GLY A 61 3.59 -4.70 8.58
N ILE A 62 3.13 -3.56 8.06
CA ILE A 62 3.84 -2.83 7.00
C ILE A 62 5.27 -2.50 7.40
N HIS A 63 5.49 -1.99 8.61
CA HIS A 63 6.81 -1.62 9.10
C HIS A 63 7.65 -2.81 9.58
N LEU A 64 7.03 -3.96 9.81
CA LEU A 64 7.74 -5.22 10.09
C LEU A 64 8.12 -5.98 8.81
N HIS A 65 7.59 -5.56 7.64
CA HIS A 65 7.86 -6.15 6.32
C HIS A 65 7.80 -7.69 6.25
N PRO A 66 6.78 -8.36 6.82
CA PRO A 66 6.68 -9.82 6.75
C PRO A 66 6.30 -10.25 5.32
N VAL A 67 7.01 -11.25 4.80
CA VAL A 67 6.68 -11.86 3.51
C VAL A 67 5.30 -12.51 3.56
N GLY A 68 4.39 -12.08 2.68
CA GLY A 68 3.03 -12.62 2.59
C GLY A 68 1.93 -11.76 3.24
N LEU A 69 2.24 -10.51 3.62
CA LEU A 69 1.21 -9.55 4.09
C LEU A 69 0.21 -9.17 2.99
N ALA A 70 0.70 -8.88 1.78
CA ALA A 70 -0.14 -8.39 0.69
C ALA A 70 -1.33 -9.31 0.33
N PRO A 71 -1.18 -10.64 0.21
CA PRO A 71 -2.31 -11.56 0.00
C PRO A 71 -3.40 -11.49 1.08
N ILE A 72 -3.04 -11.22 2.34
CA ILE A 72 -4.00 -11.07 3.43
C ILE A 72 -4.79 -9.76 3.26
N LEU A 73 -4.09 -8.66 2.98
CA LEU A 73 -4.73 -7.36 2.74
C LEU A 73 -5.66 -7.41 1.52
N LEU A 74 -5.25 -8.07 0.44
CA LEU A 74 -6.07 -8.27 -0.75
C LEU A 74 -7.32 -9.09 -0.49
N SER A 75 -7.22 -10.14 0.34
CA SER A 75 -8.37 -10.94 0.74
C SER A 75 -9.40 -10.10 1.50
N VAL A 76 -8.96 -9.23 2.41
CA VAL A 76 -9.85 -8.32 3.15
C VAL A 76 -10.42 -7.23 2.24
N LEU A 77 -9.60 -6.66 1.35
CA LEU A 77 -10.04 -5.67 0.36
C LEU A 77 -11.16 -6.24 -0.53
N ALA A 78 -11.04 -7.50 -0.96
CA ALA A 78 -12.04 -8.19 -1.78
C ALA A 78 -13.37 -8.40 -1.06
N LEU A 79 -13.36 -8.54 0.28
CA LEU A 79 -14.57 -8.74 1.08
C LEU A 79 -15.41 -7.46 1.28
N ARG A 80 -14.87 -6.28 0.95
CA ARG A 80 -15.56 -4.98 1.09
C ARG A 80 -16.18 -4.76 2.48
N VAL A 81 -15.47 -5.18 3.53
CA VAL A 81 -15.97 -5.16 4.91
C VAL A 81 -16.11 -3.74 5.45
N ARG A 82 -17.15 -3.50 6.24
CA ARG A 82 -17.27 -2.26 7.04
C ARG A 82 -16.44 -2.39 8.31
N GLY A 83 -15.69 -1.35 8.67
CA GLY A 83 -14.90 -1.29 9.91
C GLY A 83 -13.38 -1.43 9.72
N VAL A 84 -12.91 -1.70 8.50
CA VAL A 84 -11.55 -1.40 8.07
C VAL A 84 -11.62 -0.21 7.12
N ASN A 85 -10.70 0.74 7.25
CA ASN A 85 -10.59 1.82 6.27
C ASN A 85 -10.00 1.27 4.97
N THR A 86 -10.78 1.30 3.88
CA THR A 86 -10.35 0.84 2.56
C THR A 86 -9.17 1.65 2.03
N GLU A 87 -9.12 2.96 2.30
CA GLU A 87 -8.02 3.82 1.86
C GLU A 87 -6.70 3.40 2.50
N ASP A 88 -6.73 3.05 3.79
CA ASP A 88 -5.55 2.53 4.49
C ASP A 88 -5.10 1.20 3.88
N LEU A 89 -6.02 0.28 3.56
CA LEU A 89 -5.67 -0.98 2.88
C LEU A 89 -5.00 -0.75 1.52
N VAL A 90 -5.52 0.20 0.74
CA VAL A 90 -4.98 0.57 -0.57
C VAL A 90 -3.58 1.17 -0.42
N GLY A 91 -3.41 2.14 0.48
CA GLY A 91 -2.10 2.75 0.74
C GLY A 91 -1.07 1.73 1.24
N MET A 92 -1.48 0.81 2.10
CA MET A 92 -0.61 -0.28 2.57
C MET A 92 -0.15 -1.21 1.44
N LEU A 93 -1.01 -1.50 0.46
CA LEU A 93 -0.63 -2.30 -0.72
C LEU A 93 0.36 -1.57 -1.63
N GLY A 94 0.20 -0.25 -1.76
CA GLY A 94 1.14 0.65 -2.43
C GLY A 94 2.51 0.65 -1.75
N GLU A 95 2.56 0.84 -0.44
CA GLU A 95 3.81 0.86 0.36
C GLU A 95 4.55 -0.49 0.30
N LEU A 96 3.82 -1.61 0.26
CA LEU A 96 4.40 -2.94 0.05
C LEU A 96 4.92 -3.19 -1.37
N ARG A 97 4.60 -2.30 -2.31
CA ARG A 97 4.86 -2.45 -3.75
C ARG A 97 4.39 -3.78 -4.31
N SER A 98 3.22 -4.25 -3.87
CA SER A 98 2.70 -5.57 -4.24
C SER A 98 2.20 -5.59 -5.70
N PRO A 99 2.85 -6.30 -6.63
CA PRO A 99 2.42 -6.34 -8.03
C PRO A 99 1.03 -6.96 -8.20
N GLU A 100 0.67 -7.92 -7.35
CA GLU A 100 -0.64 -8.58 -7.42
C GLU A 100 -1.81 -7.67 -7.04
N ALA A 101 -1.54 -6.49 -6.46
CA ALA A 101 -2.55 -5.52 -6.09
C ALA A 101 -3.06 -4.67 -7.27
N VAL A 102 -2.30 -4.55 -8.37
CA VAL A 102 -2.64 -3.66 -9.49
C VAL A 102 -4.04 -3.94 -10.05
N GLY A 103 -4.33 -5.20 -10.40
CA GLY A 103 -5.63 -5.59 -10.95
C GLY A 103 -6.80 -5.33 -9.98
N PRO A 104 -6.71 -5.77 -8.71
CA PRO A 104 -7.69 -5.43 -7.67
C PRO A 104 -7.92 -3.94 -7.46
N LEU A 105 -6.87 -3.10 -7.52
CA LEU A 105 -6.96 -1.65 -7.38
C LEU A 105 -7.64 -1.01 -8.60
N ALA A 106 -7.25 -1.38 -9.82
CA ALA A 106 -7.88 -0.90 -11.05
C ALA A 106 -9.37 -1.27 -11.10
N ARG A 107 -9.71 -2.51 -10.69
CA ARG A 107 -11.10 -2.95 -10.58
C ARG A 107 -11.88 -2.13 -9.53
N LEU A 108 -11.31 -1.91 -8.35
CA LEU A 108 -11.93 -1.07 -7.31
C LEU A 108 -12.19 0.34 -7.84
N LEU A 109 -11.24 0.92 -8.58
CA LEU A 109 -11.38 2.24 -9.17
C LEU A 109 -12.49 2.28 -10.23
N GLY A 110 -12.54 1.30 -11.14
CA GLY A 110 -13.57 1.19 -12.18
C GLY A 110 -14.98 0.98 -11.63
N GLU A 111 -15.13 0.13 -10.60
CA GLU A 111 -16.41 -0.08 -9.90
C GLU A 111 -16.96 1.21 -9.30
N ARG A 112 -16.09 2.14 -8.88
CA ARG A 112 -16.47 3.41 -8.27
C ARG A 112 -16.83 4.46 -9.32
N HIS A 113 -16.08 4.52 -10.42
CA HIS A 113 -16.38 5.42 -11.52
C HIS A 113 -17.71 5.11 -12.21
N GLY A 114 -18.08 3.82 -12.31
CA GLY A 114 -19.36 3.41 -12.87
C GLY A 114 -20.57 3.63 -11.96
N GLN A 115 -20.41 4.20 -10.76
CA GLN A 115 -21.53 4.52 -9.88
C GLN A 115 -22.20 5.83 -10.32
N ASP A 116 -23.53 5.88 -10.17
CA ASP A 116 -24.33 7.06 -10.49
C ASP A 116 -23.79 8.30 -9.73
N PRO A 117 -23.53 9.43 -10.42
CA PRO A 117 -22.88 10.59 -9.81
C PRO A 117 -23.71 11.24 -8.69
N ASP A 118 -25.03 11.00 -8.65
CA ASP A 118 -25.94 11.47 -7.60
C ASP A 118 -26.04 10.49 -6.41
N SER A 119 -25.41 9.31 -6.49
CA SER A 119 -25.39 8.37 -5.38
C SER A 119 -24.45 8.86 -4.25
N PRO A 120 -24.91 8.89 -2.98
CA PRO A 120 -24.06 9.28 -1.86
C PRO A 120 -22.83 8.35 -1.76
N GLY A 121 -21.64 8.95 -1.87
CA GLY A 121 -20.35 8.24 -1.86
C GLY A 121 -19.83 7.80 -3.22
N SER A 122 -20.51 8.13 -4.32
CA SER A 122 -20.13 7.79 -5.71
C SER A 122 -18.82 8.47 -6.17
N GLN A 123 -18.53 9.66 -5.66
CA GLN A 123 -17.34 10.44 -6.04
C GLN A 123 -16.44 10.76 -4.83
N SER A 124 -16.02 9.74 -4.07
CA SER A 124 -14.93 9.98 -3.12
C SER A 124 -13.62 10.04 -3.90
N LEU A 125 -13.23 11.26 -4.32
CA LEU A 125 -11.94 11.53 -4.96
C LEU A 125 -10.77 10.98 -4.13
N SER A 126 -10.92 10.96 -2.79
CA SER A 126 -9.92 10.47 -1.85
C SER A 126 -9.52 9.01 -2.09
N LEU A 127 -10.48 8.07 -2.15
CA LEU A 127 -10.17 6.66 -2.40
C LEU A 127 -9.67 6.42 -3.84
N SER A 128 -10.23 7.15 -4.81
CA SER A 128 -9.79 7.05 -6.20
C SER A 128 -8.33 7.51 -6.36
N ALA A 129 -7.97 8.65 -5.75
CA ALA A 129 -6.61 9.15 -5.70
C ALA A 129 -5.69 8.20 -4.94
N ALA A 130 -6.15 7.57 -3.85
CA ALA A 130 -5.38 6.55 -3.14
C ALA A 130 -5.08 5.34 -4.02
N CYS A 131 -6.03 4.89 -4.86
CA CYS A 131 -5.77 3.79 -5.81
C CYS A 131 -4.73 4.19 -6.87
N VAL A 132 -4.83 5.40 -7.41
CA VAL A 132 -3.88 5.95 -8.39
C VAL A 132 -2.48 6.03 -7.78
N ARG A 133 -2.34 6.63 -6.60
CA ARG A 133 -1.07 6.71 -5.86
C ARG A 133 -0.50 5.32 -5.57
N ALA A 134 -1.32 4.39 -5.06
CA ALA A 134 -0.84 3.04 -4.75
C ALA A 134 -0.34 2.30 -6.01
N MET A 135 -0.99 2.49 -7.17
CA MET A 135 -0.47 1.97 -8.44
C MET A 135 0.86 2.62 -8.83
N GLY A 136 1.02 3.93 -8.63
CA GLY A 136 2.30 4.62 -8.80
C GLY A 136 3.40 4.04 -7.91
N GLU A 137 3.14 3.88 -6.61
CA GLU A 137 4.06 3.30 -5.63
C GLU A 137 4.47 1.86 -5.97
N ILE A 138 3.54 1.04 -6.50
CA ILE A 138 3.81 -0.33 -6.94
C ILE A 138 4.83 -0.37 -8.08
N GLY A 139 4.81 0.61 -8.99
CA GLY A 139 5.92 0.81 -9.92
C GLY A 139 6.09 -0.28 -10.99
N THR A 140 5.07 -1.09 -11.27
CA THR A 140 5.17 -2.19 -12.25
C THR A 140 4.71 -1.76 -13.65
N PRO A 141 5.15 -2.42 -14.74
CA PRO A 141 4.64 -2.15 -16.08
C PRO A 141 3.12 -2.35 -16.21
N ALA A 142 2.54 -3.21 -15.37
CA ALA A 142 1.09 -3.35 -15.29
C ALA A 142 0.47 -2.08 -14.71
N ALA A 143 0.97 -1.57 -13.58
CA ALA A 143 0.48 -0.33 -12.98
C ALA A 143 0.62 0.87 -13.92
N GLU A 144 1.76 0.98 -14.59
CA GLU A 144 2.03 2.02 -15.58
C GLU A 144 1.01 1.99 -16.75
N ARG A 145 0.63 0.79 -17.21
CA ARG A 145 -0.41 0.63 -18.22
C ARG A 145 -1.77 1.12 -17.70
N GLU A 146 -2.17 0.72 -16.50
CA GLU A 146 -3.44 1.17 -15.89
C GLU A 146 -3.46 2.71 -15.74
N LEU A 147 -2.35 3.32 -15.30
CA LEU A 147 -2.23 4.78 -15.17
C LEU A 147 -2.36 5.50 -16.52
N ARG A 148 -1.77 4.95 -17.60
CA ARG A 148 -1.94 5.49 -18.96
C ARG A 148 -3.38 5.39 -19.45
N GLU A 149 -4.06 4.29 -19.13
CA GLU A 149 -5.48 4.12 -19.45
C GLU A 149 -6.35 5.16 -18.72
N ILE A 150 -5.97 5.54 -17.48
CA ILE A 150 -6.66 6.61 -16.75
C ILE A 150 -6.46 7.97 -17.44
N VAL A 151 -5.21 8.34 -17.76
CA VAL A 151 -4.88 9.61 -18.43
C VAL A 151 -5.61 9.76 -19.76
N SER A 152 -5.67 8.69 -20.56
CA SER A 152 -6.25 8.72 -21.91
C SER A 152 -7.75 8.43 -21.96
N GLY A 153 -8.33 7.84 -20.91
CA GLY A 153 -9.72 7.41 -20.84
C GLY A 153 -10.72 8.50 -20.48
N ASP A 154 -11.96 8.08 -20.19
CA ASP A 154 -13.07 8.97 -19.79
C ASP A 154 -13.17 9.13 -18.27
N TRP A 155 -12.07 9.59 -17.66
CA TRP A 155 -11.99 9.82 -16.21
C TRP A 155 -12.14 11.31 -15.84
N PRO A 156 -12.53 11.63 -14.59
CA PRO A 156 -12.52 13.01 -14.10
C PRO A 156 -11.16 13.67 -14.27
N GLN A 157 -11.15 14.96 -14.63
CA GLN A 157 -9.92 15.70 -14.95
C GLN A 157 -8.90 15.67 -13.80
N GLU A 158 -9.36 15.84 -12.56
CA GLU A 158 -8.49 15.79 -11.38
C GLU A 158 -7.79 14.42 -11.27
N LEU A 159 -8.48 13.33 -11.60
CA LEU A 159 -7.91 11.98 -11.54
C LEU A 159 -6.89 11.73 -12.66
N LYS A 160 -7.14 12.32 -13.84
CA LYS A 160 -6.18 12.29 -14.96
C LYS A 160 -4.90 13.02 -14.61
N GLU A 161 -4.99 14.16 -13.93
CA GLU A 161 -3.85 14.93 -13.45
C GLU A 161 -3.05 14.13 -12.43
N TYR A 162 -3.71 13.54 -11.42
CA TYR A 162 -3.03 12.64 -10.47
C TYR A 162 -2.32 11.46 -11.17
N ALA A 163 -2.96 10.81 -12.14
CA ALA A 163 -2.35 9.70 -12.85
C ALA A 163 -1.16 10.13 -13.72
N ALA A 164 -1.21 11.33 -14.30
CA ALA A 164 -0.10 11.90 -15.07
C ALA A 164 1.10 12.23 -14.17
N ASP A 165 0.87 12.78 -12.98
CA ASP A 165 1.92 13.06 -11.99
C ASP A 165 2.61 11.77 -11.52
N GLU A 166 1.85 10.72 -11.25
CA GLU A 166 2.42 9.41 -10.91
C GLU A 166 3.23 8.84 -12.08
N LEU A 167 2.78 8.96 -13.33
CA LEU A 167 3.52 8.51 -14.53
C LEU A 167 4.85 9.25 -14.74
N ASP A 168 4.90 10.55 -14.48
CA ASP A 168 6.15 11.33 -14.56
C ASP A 168 7.19 10.81 -13.56
N SER A 169 6.72 10.33 -12.40
CA SER A 169 7.56 9.75 -11.36
C SER A 169 8.18 8.39 -11.75
N PHE A 170 7.63 7.66 -12.73
CA PHE A 170 8.27 6.46 -13.31
C PHE A 170 9.50 6.80 -14.16
N GLY A 171 9.60 8.04 -14.68
CA GLY A 171 10.60 8.48 -15.65
C GLY A 171 11.83 9.22 -15.08
N GLY A 172 11.96 9.35 -13.76
CA GLY A 172 13.12 9.97 -13.09
C GLY A 172 14.33 9.03 -12.96
N PRO A 173 15.58 9.52 -13.00
CA PRO A 173 16.69 8.89 -13.72
C PRO A 173 17.18 7.57 -13.10
N ASP A 174 17.05 6.50 -13.88
CA ASP A 174 17.98 5.37 -13.89
C ASP A 174 19.27 5.82 -14.61
N ASP A 175 20.16 6.51 -13.89
CA ASP A 175 21.54 6.74 -14.34
C ASP A 175 22.39 5.49 -14.05
N GLY A 176 21.95 4.37 -14.61
CA GLY A 176 22.67 3.11 -14.68
C GLY A 176 23.68 3.11 -15.82
N GLY A 177 24.87 3.65 -15.56
CA GLY A 177 26.15 3.23 -16.14
C GLY A 177 26.27 3.08 -17.66
N THR A 178 27.00 3.99 -18.30
CA THR A 178 27.89 3.64 -19.42
C THR A 178 29.10 4.59 -19.47
N GLY A 179 30.30 4.04 -19.27
CA GLY A 179 31.55 4.81 -19.32
C GLY A 179 32.78 4.00 -18.93
N ALA A 180 33.02 2.91 -19.65
CA ALA A 180 34.20 2.07 -19.52
C ALA A 180 35.50 2.75 -19.97
N SER A 181 36.59 2.28 -19.37
CA SER A 181 37.93 2.15 -19.94
C SER A 181 38.83 3.38 -20.03
N GLY A 182 39.97 3.28 -19.34
CA GLY A 182 41.02 4.28 -19.35
C GLY A 182 41.95 4.21 -20.56
N HIS A 183 42.73 5.26 -20.75
CA HIS A 183 44.16 5.25 -21.11
C HIS A 183 44.65 6.70 -21.22
N GLY A 184 45.84 7.00 -20.70
CA GLY A 184 46.56 8.24 -21.00
C GLY A 184 47.44 8.76 -19.87
N GLN A 185 48.59 8.12 -19.67
CA GLN A 185 49.74 8.75 -19.03
C GLN A 185 50.31 9.89 -19.90
N SER A 186 51.08 10.79 -19.25
CA SER A 186 52.15 11.63 -19.83
C SER A 186 51.67 12.79 -20.73
N THR A 187 52.14 14.04 -20.68
CA THR A 187 53.38 14.70 -20.25
C THR A 187 53.13 16.22 -20.29
N THR A 188 53.77 17.01 -19.42
CA THR A 188 54.44 18.31 -19.73
C THR A 188 55.03 18.82 -18.40
N ALA A 189 56.35 18.80 -18.25
CA ALA A 189 57.35 19.81 -18.67
C ALA A 189 57.55 20.85 -17.56
#